data_AF-A0A849G6U5-F1
#
_entry.id   AF-A0A849G6U5-F1
#
_cell.length_a   1.000
_cell.length_b   1.000
_cell.length_c   1.000
_cell.angle_alpha   90.00
_cell.angle_beta   90.00
_cell.angle_gamma   90.00
#
_symmetry.space_group_name_H-M   'P 1'
#
loop_
_entity.id
_entity.type
_entity.pdbx_description
1 polymer ?
#
loop_
_entity_poly.entity_id
_entity_poly.type
_entity_poly.pdbx_seq_one_letter_code
_entity_poly.pdbx_strand_id
1 'polypeptide(L)' 'MGIKKEFRLKSKKSIGNLLLSRNRLKAFPLHVLYNTSRERYPERKSKVQVAFSAPKRIHRSAVKRNLYK' A
#
# COMPACT_ATOMS: atom_id res chain seq x y z
N MET A 1 7.79 15.33 -6.41
CA MET A 1 6.45 15.05 -6.98
C MET A 1 5.77 13.98 -6.15
N GLY A 2 4.63 14.26 -5.54
CA GLY A 2 3.92 13.27 -4.70
C GLY A 2 2.81 12.54 -5.47
N ILE A 3 2.46 11.34 -5.04
CA ILE A 3 1.34 10.57 -5.60
C ILE A 3 0.03 11.37 -5.46
N LYS A 4 -0.73 11.53 -6.54
CA LYS A 4 -2.03 12.24 -6.51
C LYS A 4 -2.99 11.60 -5.52
N LYS A 5 -3.86 12.39 -4.89
CA LYS A 5 -4.78 11.93 -3.83
C LYS A 5 -5.64 10.73 -4.27
N GLU A 6 -6.02 10.66 -5.55
CA GLU A 6 -6.84 9.61 -6.14
C GLU A 6 -6.18 8.21 -6.19
N PHE A 7 -4.85 8.16 -6.21
CA PHE A 7 -4.08 6.91 -6.21
C PHE A 7 -3.66 6.48 -4.80
N ARG A 8 -4.04 7.22 -3.76
CA ARG A 8 -3.68 6.88 -2.37
C ARG A 8 -4.74 5.98 -1.75
N LEU A 9 -4.32 4.81 -1.29
CA LEU A 9 -5.17 3.94 -0.48
C LEU A 9 -5.19 4.46 0.97
N LYS A 10 -6.34 5.00 1.41
CA LYS A 10 -6.50 5.56 2.76
C LYS A 10 -7.40 4.73 3.68
N SER A 11 -8.23 3.86 3.12
CA SER A 11 -9.22 3.09 3.88
C SER A 11 -8.52 2.07 4.79
N LYS A 12 -8.73 2.20 6.11
CA LYS A 12 -8.22 1.23 7.10
C LYS A 12 -8.71 -0.19 6.79
N LYS A 13 -9.98 -0.35 6.39
CA LYS A 13 -10.56 -1.65 6.00
C LYS A 13 -9.82 -2.25 4.81
N SER A 14 -9.57 -1.46 3.77
CA SER A 14 -8.87 -1.95 2.57
C SER A 14 -7.40 -2.29 2.85
N ILE A 15 -6.72 -1.53 3.70
CA ILE A 15 -5.36 -1.84 4.16
C ILE A 15 -5.34 -3.12 4.99
N GLY A 16 -6.31 -3.28 5.91
CA GLY A 16 -6.47 -4.52 6.67
C GLY A 16 -6.65 -5.74 5.76
N ASN A 17 -7.50 -5.61 4.72
CA ASN A 17 -7.68 -6.67 3.73
C ASN A 17 -6.40 -6.99 2.95
N LEU A 18 -5.53 -6.00 2.67
CA LEU A 18 -4.21 -6.25 2.06
C LEU A 18 -3.26 -6.97 3.02
N LEU A 19 -3.29 -6.63 4.31
CA LEU A 19 -2.47 -7.33 5.31
C LEU A 19 -2.91 -8.78 5.48
N LEU A 20 -4.20 -9.06 5.37
CA LEU A 20 -4.76 -10.41 5.41
C LEU A 20 -4.59 -11.18 4.10
N SER A 21 -4.22 -10.52 2.99
CA SER A 21 -4.03 -11.21 1.71
C SER A 21 -2.77 -12.10 1.74
N ARG A 22 -2.86 -13.24 1.06
CA ARG A 22 -1.73 -14.14 0.82
C ARG A 22 -0.80 -13.66 -0.30
N ASN A 23 -1.27 -12.69 -1.10
CA ASN A 23 -0.56 -12.15 -2.26
C ASN A 23 0.50 -11.15 -1.81
N ARG A 24 1.73 -11.66 -1.66
CA ARG A 24 2.88 -10.89 -1.17
C ARG A 24 4.09 -11.17 -2.05
N LEU A 25 4.78 -10.11 -2.46
CA LEU A 25 6.10 -10.19 -3.08
C LEU A 25 7.11 -9.70 -2.04
N LYS A 26 7.97 -10.61 -1.56
CA LYS A 26 9.11 -10.27 -0.72
C LYS A 26 10.30 -9.97 -1.63
N ALA A 27 10.71 -8.72 -1.73
CA ALA A 27 11.86 -8.31 -2.52
C ALA A 27 12.72 -7.41 -1.64
N PHE A 28 13.71 -7.97 -0.95
CA PHE A 28 14.56 -7.20 -0.05
C PHE A 28 15.09 -5.93 -0.76
N PRO A 29 14.95 -4.73 -0.17
CA PRO A 29 14.50 -4.42 1.20
C PRO A 29 12.98 -4.14 1.35
N LEU A 30 12.19 -4.31 0.29
CA LEU A 30 10.78 -3.97 0.21
C LEU A 30 9.85 -5.18 0.31
N HIS A 31 8.68 -4.96 0.93
CA HIS A 31 7.62 -5.95 1.01
C HIS A 31 6.39 -5.37 0.32
N VAL A 32 6.00 -5.97 -0.80
CA VAL A 32 4.85 -5.53 -1.59
C VAL A 32 3.67 -6.44 -1.30
N LEU A 33 2.57 -5.87 -0.85
CA LEU A 33 1.29 -6.55 -0.66
C LEU A 33 0.34 -6.07 -1.74
N TYR A 34 -0.33 -6.98 -2.43
CA TYR A 34 -1.29 -6.63 -3.47
C TYR A 34 -2.56 -7.46 -3.37
N ASN A 35 -3.63 -6.92 -3.95
CA ASN A 35 -4.89 -7.63 -4.10
C ASN A 35 -5.58 -7.11 -5.36
N THR A 36 -5.98 -8.02 -6.24
CA THR A 36 -6.69 -7.71 -7.47
C THR A 36 -8.18 -7.83 -7.24
N SER A 37 -8.86 -6.70 -6.98
CA SER A 37 -10.31 -6.68 -6.72
C SER A 37 -11.18 -6.88 -7.97
N ARG A 38 -10.60 -7.32 -9.11
CA ARG A 38 -11.29 -7.38 -10.42
C ARG A 38 -12.54 -8.27 -10.39
N GLU A 39 -12.55 -9.33 -9.59
CA GLU A 39 -13.67 -10.28 -9.58
C GLU A 39 -14.95 -9.76 -8.92
N ARG A 40 -14.86 -8.74 -8.03
CA ARG A 40 -15.99 -8.36 -7.17
C ARG A 40 -16.77 -7.14 -7.66
N TYR A 41 -16.19 -6.29 -8.52
CA TYR A 41 -16.83 -5.06 -9.01
C TYR A 41 -16.29 -4.67 -10.41
N PRO A 42 -16.81 -5.29 -11.50
CA PRO A 42 -16.33 -5.04 -12.87
C PRO A 42 -16.54 -3.59 -13.34
N GLU A 43 -17.51 -2.87 -12.78
CA GLU A 43 -17.83 -1.48 -13.15
C GLU A 43 -16.91 -0.42 -12.51
N ARG A 44 -16.15 -0.79 -11.47
CA ARG A 44 -15.19 0.16 -10.88
C ARG A 44 -14.00 0.26 -11.82
N LYS A 45 -13.84 1.42 -12.48
CA LYS A 45 -12.58 1.80 -13.17
C LYS A 45 -11.41 1.36 -12.28
N SER A 46 -10.63 0.40 -12.78
CA SER A 46 -9.51 -0.23 -12.08
C SER A 46 -8.42 0.82 -11.81
N LYS A 47 -8.63 1.67 -10.80
CA LYS A 47 -7.63 2.63 -10.36
C LYS A 47 -6.70 1.89 -9.41
N VAL A 48 -5.43 1.78 -9.80
CA VAL A 48 -4.37 1.28 -8.93
C VAL A 48 -4.28 2.24 -7.73
N GLN A 49 -4.39 1.70 -6.52
CA GLN A 49 -4.24 2.47 -5.29
C GLN A 49 -3.07 1.93 -4.48
N VAL A 50 -2.29 2.83 -3.88
CA VAL A 50 -1.03 2.51 -3.21
C VAL A 50 -1.03 3.10 -1.80
N ALA A 51 -0.44 2.36 -0.86
CA ALA A 51 -0.14 2.82 0.50
C ALA A 51 1.29 2.44 0.87
N PHE A 52 1.94 3.31 1.64
CA PHE A 52 3.30 3.10 2.13
C PHE A 52 3.29 2.95 3.65
N SER A 53 3.95 1.90 4.14
CA SER A 53 4.12 1.65 5.58
C SER A 53 5.61 1.52 5.89
N ALA A 54 6.08 2.35 6.82
CA ALA A 54 7.45 2.33 7.31
C ALA A 54 7.43 2.15 8.84
N PRO A 55 7.85 0.99 9.38
CA PRO A 55 7.77 0.70 10.81
C PRO A 55 8.61 1.67 11.65
N LYS A 56 7.99 2.31 12.66
CA LYS A 56 8.67 3.26 13.57
C LYS A 56 9.81 2.60 14.37
N ARG A 57 9.70 1.31 14.68
CA ARG A 57 10.71 0.53 15.41
C ARG A 57 12.03 0.43 14.64
N ILE A 58 11.95 0.22 13.33
CA ILE A 58 13.12 0.06 12.44
C ILE A 58 13.62 1.43 11.97
N HIS A 59 12.72 2.28 11.50
CA HIS A 59 13.06 3.62 11.00
C HIS A 59 12.63 4.67 12.02
N ARG A 60 13.48 4.94 13.03
CA ARG A 60 13.15 5.86 14.15
C ARG A 60 12.97 7.33 13.71
N SER A 61 13.79 7.81 12.79
CA SER A 61 13.71 9.19 12.27
C SER A 61 12.46 9.39 11.39
N ALA A 62 11.68 10.43 11.70
CA ALA A 62 10.52 10.82 10.90
C ALA A 62 10.92 11.27 9.49
N VAL A 63 12.04 11.99 9.37
CA VAL A 63 12.60 12.43 8.09
C VAL A 63 12.95 11.22 7.22
N LYS A 64 13.67 10.23 7.78
CA LYS A 64 14.00 8.98 7.06
C LYS A 64 12.73 8.25 6.60
N ARG A 65 11.69 8.15 7.44
CA ARG A 65 10.42 7.53 7.04
C ARG A 65 9.70 8.26 5.92
N ASN A 66 9.82 9.59 5.84
CA ASN A 66 9.20 10.38 4.78
C ASN A 66 9.97 10.27 3.47
N LEU A 67 11.28 10.04 3.50
CA LEU A 67 12.09 9.79 2.30
C LEU A 67 11.70 8.46 1.61
N TYR A 68 11.20 7.48 2.35
CA TYR A 68 10.74 6.20 1.79
C TYR A 68 9.29 6.24 1.23
N LYS A 69 8.57 7.36 1.36
CA LYS A 69 7.15 7.50 1.00
C LYS A 69 6.97 8.43 -0.20
#